data_AF-A0A1H0QLJ6-F1
#
_entry.id   AF-A0A1H0QLJ6-F1
#
_cell.length_a   1.000
_cell.length_b   1.000
_cell.length_c   1.000
_cell.angle_alpha   90.00
_cell.angle_beta   90.00
_cell.angle_gamma   90.00
#
_symmetry.space_group_name_H-M   'P 1'
#
loop_
_entity.id
_entity.type
_entity.pdbx_description
1 polymer ?
#
loop_
_entity_poly.entity_id
_entity_poly.type
_entity_poly.pdbx_seq_one_letter_code
_entity_poly.pdbx_strand_id
1 'polypeptide(L)' 'MALEDLGDLAAVERYLKDLSKDVASQTRLVRWLTRDGRDATIEAQVLTNMRGALDALEWRAAQLRREKAGASAIDK' A
#
# COMPACT_ATOMS: atom_id res chain seq x y z
N MET A 1 2.43 -13.07 9.19
CA MET A 1 2.85 -13.13 7.77
C MET A 1 4.06 -12.25 7.65
N ALA A 2 5.22 -12.86 7.40
CA ALA A 2 6.52 -12.22 7.50
C ALA A 2 6.86 -11.47 6.21
N LEU A 3 7.70 -10.43 6.30
CA LEU A 3 8.20 -9.60 5.18
C LEU A 3 8.91 -10.38 4.07
N GLU A 4 9.11 -11.70 4.21
CA GLU A 4 9.75 -12.57 3.21
C GLU A 4 8.91 -12.73 1.92
N ASP A 5 7.61 -12.41 1.95
CA ASP A 5 6.72 -12.49 0.77
C ASP A 5 6.85 -11.30 -0.20
N LEU A 6 7.68 -10.30 0.08
CA LEU A 6 7.88 -9.13 -0.82
C LEU A 6 8.72 -9.47 -2.07
N GLY A 7 9.12 -10.73 -2.27
CA GLY A 7 9.70 -11.24 -3.51
C GLY A 7 8.66 -11.68 -4.55
N ASP A 8 7.42 -11.94 -4.14
CA ASP A 8 6.36 -12.39 -5.03
C ASP A 8 5.46 -11.21 -5.46
N LEU A 9 5.43 -10.95 -6.77
CA LEU A 9 4.58 -9.91 -7.34
C LEU A 9 3.10 -10.11 -7.01
N ALA A 10 2.60 -11.36 -7.02
CA ALA A 10 1.19 -11.63 -6.74
C ALA A 10 0.84 -11.33 -5.27
N ALA A 11 1.74 -11.67 -4.34
CA ALA A 11 1.60 -11.32 -2.94
C ALA A 11 1.61 -9.80 -2.75
N VAL A 12 2.58 -9.10 -3.36
CA VAL A 12 2.68 -7.63 -3.29
C VAL A 12 1.43 -6.95 -3.86
N GLU A 13 0.92 -7.40 -5.01
CA GLU A 13 -0.31 -6.85 -5.61
C GLU A 13 -1.55 -7.09 -4.74
N ARG A 14 -1.62 -8.24 -4.06
CA ARG A 14 -2.70 -8.53 -3.09
C ARG A 14 -2.61 -7.60 -1.89
N TYR A 15 -1.44 -7.43 -1.30
CA TYR A 15 -1.22 -6.51 -0.18
C TYR A 15 -1.53 -5.06 -0.56
N LEU A 16 -1.13 -4.62 -1.76
CA LEU A 16 -1.43 -3.28 -2.28
C LEU A 16 -2.94 -3.05 -2.40
N LYS A 17 -3.68 -4.04 -2.91
CA LYS A 17 -5.15 -3.97 -3.02
C LYS A 17 -5.82 -3.87 -1.65
N ASP A 18 -5.37 -4.66 -0.68
CA ASP A 18 -5.98 -4.66 0.65
C ASP A 18 -5.62 -3.38 1.41
N LEU A 19 -4.36 -2.94 1.40
CA LEU A 19 -3.94 -1.68 2.02
C LEU A 19 -4.64 -0.46 1.39
N SER A 20 -4.90 -0.48 0.08
CA SER A 20 -5.65 0.59 -0.60
C SER A 20 -7.08 0.74 -0.06
N LYS A 21 -7.75 -0.37 0.27
CA LYS A 21 -9.09 -0.34 0.90
C LYS A 21 -9.01 0.20 2.32
N ASP A 22 -7.97 -0.18 3.05
CA ASP A 22 -7.76 0.28 4.43
C ASP A 22 -7.47 1.78 4.46
N VAL A 23 -6.62 2.29 3.55
CA VAL A 23 -6.35 3.73 3.38
C VAL A 23 -7.65 4.49 3.05
N ALA A 24 -8.49 3.95 2.18
CA ALA A 24 -9.78 4.57 1.86
C ALA A 24 -10.72 4.60 3.07
N SER A 25 -10.75 3.54 3.86
CA SER A 25 -11.55 3.44 5.09
C SER A 25 -11.05 4.41 6.17
N GLN A 26 -9.74 4.45 6.40
CA GLN A 26 -9.10 5.39 7.33
C GLN A 26 -9.31 6.85 6.90
N THR A 27 -9.28 7.12 5.59
CA THR A 27 -9.60 8.46 5.05
C THR A 27 -11.04 8.88 5.40
N ARG A 28 -12.00 7.95 5.31
CA ARG A 28 -13.39 8.23 5.70
C ARG A 28 -13.51 8.49 7.20
N LEU A 29 -12.79 7.73 8.03
CA LEU A 29 -12.76 7.92 9.48
C LEU A 29 -12.22 9.30 9.86
N VAL A 30 -11.05 9.69 9.32
CA VAL A 30 -10.46 11.01 9.57
C VAL A 30 -11.43 12.12 9.17
N ARG A 31 -12.03 12.03 7.98
CA ARG A 31 -13.03 13.01 7.52
C ARG A 31 -14.25 13.08 8.42
N TRP A 32 -14.73 11.93 8.90
CA TRP A 32 -15.88 11.87 9.79
C TRP A 32 -15.57 12.52 11.14
N LEU A 33 -14.42 12.22 11.75
CA LEU A 33 -13.97 12.83 13.01
C LEU A 33 -13.83 14.35 12.88
N THR A 34 -13.15 14.82 11.82
CA THR A 34 -13.00 16.25 11.55
C THR A 34 -14.35 16.94 11.36
N ARG A 35 -15.31 16.30 10.67
CA ARG A 35 -16.66 16.85 10.46
C ARG A 35 -17.46 16.91 11.77
N ASP A 36 -17.29 15.92 12.65
CA ASP A 36 -17.94 15.85 13.96
C ASP A 36 -17.30 16.77 15.00
N GLY A 37 -16.24 17.52 14.62
CA GLY A 37 -15.48 18.38 15.53
C GLY A 37 -14.63 17.61 16.55
N ARG A 38 -14.39 16.32 16.31
CA ARG A 38 -13.58 15.46 17.16
C ARG A 38 -12.11 15.55 16.77
N ASP A 39 -11.24 15.34 17.75
CA ASP A 39 -9.81 15.19 17.48
C ASP A 39 -9.58 13.98 16.56
N ALA A 40 -8.80 14.20 15.50
CA ALA A 40 -8.45 13.22 14.48
C ALA A 40 -6.93 13.13 14.29
N THR A 41 -6.14 13.72 15.20
CA THR A 41 -4.68 13.85 15.06
C THR A 41 -4.00 12.49 14.93
N ILE A 42 -4.37 11.53 15.78
CA ILE A 42 -3.82 10.17 15.75
C ILE A 42 -4.23 9.46 14.47
N GLU A 43 -5.51 9.54 14.09
CA GLU A 43 -6.05 8.88 12.90
C GLU A 43 -5.47 9.46 11.61
N ALA A 44 -5.17 10.75 11.58
CA ALA A 44 -4.48 11.43 10.48
C ALA A 44 -3.01 11.01 10.38
N GLN A 45 -2.33 10.83 11.52
CA GLN A 45 -0.97 10.28 11.53
C GLN A 45 -0.94 8.83 11.05
N VAL A 46 -1.90 8.00 11.49
CA VAL A 46 -2.07 6.63 11.01
C VAL A 46 -2.31 6.63 9.50
N LEU A 47 -3.21 7.48 9.00
CA LEU A 47 -3.47 7.61 7.56
C LEU A 47 -2.22 8.00 6.77
N THR A 48 -1.40 8.89 7.31
CA THR A 48 -0.13 9.32 6.70
C THR A 48 0.85 8.15 6.59
N ASN A 49 0.99 7.37 7.67
CA ASN A 49 1.86 6.20 7.68
C ASN A 49 1.37 5.13 6.68
N MET A 50 0.06 4.90 6.60
CA MET A 50 -0.53 3.93 5.66
C MET A 50 -0.31 4.35 4.20
N ARG A 51 -0.40 5.66 3.89
CA ARG A 51 -0.08 6.17 2.55
C ARG A 51 1.39 5.95 2.21
N GLY A 52 2.31 6.24 3.12
CA GLY A 52 3.74 5.95 2.90
C GLY A 52 4.02 4.46 2.68
N ALA A 53 3.33 3.57 3.41
CA ALA A 53 3.42 2.14 3.19
C ALA A 53 2.84 1.71 1.82
N LEU A 54 1.75 2.35 1.38
CA LEU A 54 1.16 2.10 0.07
C LEU A 54 2.11 2.52 -1.06
N ASP A 55 2.72 3.70 -0.96
CA ASP A 55 3.70 4.21 -1.93
C ASP A 55 4.91 3.25 -2.04
N ALA A 56 5.40 2.74 -0.91
CA ALA A 56 6.50 1.77 -0.88
C ALA A 56 6.12 0.44 -1.56
N LEU A 57 4.89 -0.04 -1.33
CA LEU A 57 4.37 -1.25 -1.98
C LEU A 57 4.17 -1.05 -3.49
N GLU A 58 3.66 0.10 -3.91
CA GLU A 58 3.52 0.47 -5.33
C GLU A 58 4.89 0.48 -6.03
N TRP A 59 5.89 1.07 -5.40
CA TRP A 59 7.25 1.06 -5.90
C TRP A 59 7.81 -0.37 -6.02
N ARG A 60 7.61 -1.20 -4.99
CA ARG A 60 8.06 -2.61 -5.02
C ARG A 60 7.35 -3.41 -6.12
N ALA A 61 6.04 -3.23 -6.28
CA ALA A 61 5.28 -3.87 -7.35
C ALA A 61 5.82 -3.46 -8.74
N ALA A 62 6.16 -2.18 -8.92
CA ALA A 62 6.75 -1.70 -10.16
C ALA A 62 8.13 -2.32 -10.45
N GLN A 63 8.99 -2.47 -9.43
CA GLN A 63 10.28 -3.17 -9.57
C GLN A 63 10.09 -4.63 -9.98
N LEU A 64 9.24 -5.37 -9.27
CA LEU A 64 8.96 -6.78 -9.56
C LEU A 64 8.37 -7.00 -10.98
N ARG A 65 7.52 -6.08 -11.45
CA ARG A 65 7.02 -6.13 -12.84
C ARG A 65 8.13 -5.95 -13.86
N ARG A 66 9.09 -5.05 -13.61
CA ARG A 66 10.27 -4.83 -14.47
C ARG A 66 11.20 -6.03 -14.45
N GLU A 67 11.48 -6.60 -13.27
CA GLU A 67 12.29 -7.81 -13.12
C GLU A 67 11.69 -8.98 -13.92
N LYS A 68 10.37 -9.22 -13.79
CA LYS A 68 9.68 -10.26 -14.55
C LYS A 68 9.70 -10.03 -16.06
N ALA A 69 9.53 -8.78 -16.50
CA ALA A 69 9.58 -8.43 -17.92
C ALA A 69 11.00 -8.55 -18.50
N GLY A 70 12.03 -8.16 -17.73
CA GLY A 70 13.44 -8.26 -18.12
C GLY A 70 13.93 -9.70 -18.16
N ALA A 71 13.55 -10.54 -17.18
CA ALA A 71 13.85 -11.97 -17.20
C ALA A 71 13.24 -12.65 -18.43
N SER A 72 12.00 -12.32 -18.78
CA SER A 72 11.33 -12.87 -19.97
C SER A 72 11.93 -12.43 -21.31
N ALA A 73 12.79 -11.40 -21.34
CA ALA A 73 13.44 -10.90 -22.54
C ALA A 73 14.80 -11.56 -22.82
N ILE A 74 15.41 -12.21 -21.81
CA ILE A 74 16.72 -12.85 -21.91
C ILE A 74 16.60 -14.32 -22.38
N ASP A 75 15.42 -14.94 -22.20
CA ASP A 75 15.11 -16.33 -22.62
C ASP A 75 14.66 -16.48 -24.10
N LYS A 76 14.97 -15.52 -24.99
CA LYS A 76 14.68 -15.60 -26.44
C LYS A 76 15.95 -15.50 -27.28
#